data_AF-A0A8K1LT12-F1
#
_entry.id   AF-A0A8K1LT12-F1
#
_cell.length_a   1.000
_cell.length_b   1.000
_cell.length_c   1.000
_cell.angle_alpha   90.00
_cell.angle_beta   90.00
_cell.angle_gamma   90.00
#
_symmetry.space_group_name_H-M   'P 1'
#
loop_
_entity.id
_entity.type
_entity.pdbx_description
1 polymer ?
#
loop_
_entity_poly.entity_id
_entity_poly.type
_entity_poly.pdbx_seq_one_letter_code
_entity_poly.pdbx_strand_id
1 'polypeptide(L)'
;MNHVKTSTGTLLQRESSQDSDCFSEELSIWKYHLKGMLRYLFGYLEFLELVQQRAMKMIKGLEHLSYEVRLRELGLFSLEKRWLRGDLINVYKYLMEEYQEGGARLFFVVPSNRTRGNGQKLMHRKFHLNMRKNFFTVQ
;
A
#
# COMPACT_ATOMS: atom_id res chain seq x y z
N MET A 1 -52.50 -22.22 26.96
CA MET A 1 -52.67 -22.02 25.51
C MET A 1 -51.70 -20.93 25.06
N ASN A 2 -50.64 -21.34 24.38
CA ASN A 2 -49.76 -20.66 23.42
C ASN A 2 -49.28 -19.21 23.70
N HIS A 3 -48.03 -19.12 24.16
CA HIS A 3 -47.15 -17.98 23.94
C HIS A 3 -46.80 -17.86 22.44
N VAL A 4 -47.19 -16.75 21.81
CA VAL A 4 -46.72 -16.37 20.48
C VAL A 4 -45.36 -15.70 20.65
N LYS A 5 -44.28 -16.41 20.30
CA LYS A 5 -42.93 -15.83 20.20
C LYS A 5 -42.84 -15.08 18.88
N THR A 6 -42.71 -13.76 18.93
CA THR A 6 -42.46 -12.91 17.76
C THR A 6 -41.05 -13.14 17.21
N SER A 7 -40.99 -13.44 15.91
CA SER A 7 -39.83 -13.89 15.13
C SER A 7 -38.80 -12.79 14.80
N THR A 8 -38.52 -11.86 15.70
CA THR A 8 -37.59 -10.74 15.47
C THR A 8 -36.12 -11.08 15.72
N GLY A 9 -35.82 -12.24 16.34
CA GLY A 9 -34.45 -12.62 16.70
C GLY A 9 -33.60 -13.24 15.58
N THR A 10 -34.21 -13.76 14.51
CA THR A 10 -33.48 -14.53 13.47
C THR A 10 -32.96 -13.70 12.29
N LEU A 11 -33.37 -12.43 12.19
CA LEU A 11 -33.00 -11.55 11.06
C LEU A 11 -31.70 -10.76 11.34
N LEU A 12 -31.48 -10.33 12.59
CA LEU A 12 -30.28 -9.59 12.99
C LEU A 12 -28.99 -10.45 13.00
N GLN A 13 -29.09 -11.77 13.17
CA GLN A 13 -27.94 -12.68 13.15
C GLN A 13 -27.49 -13.08 11.73
N ARG A 14 -28.34 -12.91 10.71
CA ARG A 14 -27.98 -13.18 9.31
C ARG A 14 -27.25 -11.99 8.67
N GLU A 15 -27.67 -10.75 8.95
CA GLU A 15 -27.00 -9.55 8.43
C GLU A 15 -25.56 -9.42 8.96
N SER A 16 -25.33 -9.71 10.24
CA SER A 16 -23.99 -9.67 10.84
C SER A 16 -23.01 -10.69 10.26
N SER A 17 -23.51 -11.85 9.79
CA SER A 17 -22.68 -12.91 9.23
C SER A 17 -22.27 -12.62 7.78
N GLN A 18 -23.13 -11.91 7.03
CA GLN A 18 -22.91 -11.59 5.62
C GLN A 18 -21.95 -10.40 5.43
N ASP A 19 -21.96 -9.44 6.36
CA ASP A 19 -21.01 -8.31 6.39
C ASP A 19 -19.58 -8.75 6.75
N SER A 20 -19.43 -9.76 7.62
CA SER A 20 -18.11 -10.34 7.94
C SER A 20 -17.50 -11.10 6.77
N ASP A 21 -18.31 -11.81 5.98
CA ASP A 21 -17.85 -12.55 4.80
C ASP A 21 -17.45 -11.59 3.66
N CYS A 22 -18.19 -10.50 3.46
CA CYS A 22 -17.87 -9.45 2.48
C CYS A 22 -16.55 -8.72 2.80
N PHE A 23 -16.31 -8.37 4.08
CA PHE A 23 -15.02 -7.82 4.52
C PHE A 23 -13.85 -8.81 4.33
N SER A 24 -14.12 -10.11 4.46
CA SER A 24 -13.12 -11.16 4.29
C SER A 24 -12.69 -11.32 2.81
N GLU A 25 -13.63 -11.22 1.87
CA GLU A 25 -13.36 -11.25 0.43
C GLU A 25 -12.64 -9.98 -0.05
N GLU A 26 -13.03 -8.80 0.44
CA GLU A 26 -12.31 -7.55 0.15
C GLU A 26 -10.87 -7.60 0.66
N LEU A 27 -10.64 -8.06 1.90
CA LEU A 27 -9.28 -8.27 2.43
C LEU A 27 -8.50 -9.29 1.60
N SER A 28 -9.17 -10.31 1.05
CA SER A 28 -8.54 -11.29 0.16
C SER A 28 -8.09 -10.66 -1.15
N ILE A 29 -8.97 -9.89 -1.80
CA ILE A 29 -8.67 -9.14 -3.03
C ILE A 29 -7.52 -8.16 -2.80
N TRP A 30 -7.55 -7.39 -1.71
CA TRP A 30 -6.46 -6.49 -1.32
C TRP A 30 -5.16 -7.23 -1.03
N LYS A 31 -5.19 -8.42 -0.42
CA LYS A 31 -3.99 -9.27 -0.23
C LYS A 31 -3.43 -9.74 -1.57
N TYR A 32 -4.26 -10.12 -2.54
CA TYR A 32 -3.80 -10.52 -3.87
C TYR A 32 -3.15 -9.35 -4.62
N HIS A 33 -3.77 -8.17 -4.60
CA HIS A 33 -3.19 -6.97 -5.21
C HIS A 33 -1.91 -6.52 -4.51
N LEU A 34 -1.87 -6.53 -3.17
CA LEU A 34 -0.67 -6.20 -2.41
C LEU A 34 0.47 -7.19 -2.71
N LYS A 35 0.18 -8.49 -2.76
CA LYS A 35 1.15 -9.54 -3.12
C LYS A 35 1.65 -9.38 -4.55
N GLY A 36 0.77 -9.00 -5.48
CA GLY A 36 1.13 -8.66 -6.84
C GLY A 36 2.06 -7.45 -6.90
N MET A 37 1.68 -6.35 -6.23
CA MET A 37 2.47 -5.13 -6.16
C MET A 37 3.84 -5.37 -5.53
N LEU A 38 3.91 -6.11 -4.42
CA LEU A 38 5.16 -6.52 -3.77
C LEU A 38 6.05 -7.33 -4.71
N ARG A 39 5.49 -8.25 -5.50
CA ARG A 39 6.24 -9.03 -6.48
C ARG A 39 6.84 -8.14 -7.58
N TYR A 40 6.04 -7.22 -8.13
CA TYR A 40 6.54 -6.25 -9.12
C TYR A 40 7.63 -5.36 -8.54
N LEU A 41 7.45 -4.88 -7.30
CA LEU A 41 8.40 -4.00 -6.64
C LEU A 41 9.72 -4.72 -6.33
N PHE A 42 9.63 -5.95 -5.82
CA PHE A 42 10.80 -6.78 -5.53
C PHE A 42 11.60 -7.10 -6.80
N GLY A 43 10.91 -7.49 -7.88
CA GLY A 43 11.57 -7.71 -9.17
C GLY A 43 12.21 -6.45 -9.75
N TYR A 44 11.62 -5.27 -9.52
CA TYR A 44 12.23 -3.99 -9.92
C TYR A 44 13.50 -3.68 -9.11
N LEU A 45 13.50 -3.95 -7.79
CA LEU A 45 14.69 -3.78 -6.93
C LEU A 45 15.82 -4.72 -7.36
N GLU A 46 15.53 -6.01 -7.59
CA GLU A 46 16.52 -6.97 -8.07
C GLU A 46 17.14 -6.55 -9.41
N PHE A 47 16.32 -6.07 -10.35
CA PHE A 47 16.79 -5.58 -11.63
C PHE A 47 17.74 -4.40 -11.49
N LEU A 48 17.39 -3.42 -10.64
CA LEU A 48 18.24 -2.27 -10.39
C LEU A 48 19.56 -2.67 -9.69
N GLU A 49 19.52 -3.67 -8.80
CA GLU A 49 20.72 -4.19 -8.12
C GLU A 49 21.68 -4.82 -9.13
N LEU A 50 21.17 -5.53 -10.12
CA LEU A 50 21.98 -6.08 -11.22
C LEU A 50 22.61 -4.98 -12.10
N VAL A 51 21.86 -3.92 -12.41
CA VAL A 51 22.38 -2.77 -13.17
C VAL A 51 23.51 -2.11 -12.40
N GLN A 52 23.32 -1.86 -11.10
CA GLN A 52 24.34 -1.31 -10.23
C GLN A 52 25.59 -2.20 -10.16
N GLN A 53 25.41 -3.50 -9.96
CA GLN A 53 26.51 -4.48 -9.92
C GLN A 53 27.33 -4.49 -11.21
N ARG A 54 26.67 -4.41 -12.38
CA ARG A 54 27.33 -4.35 -13.68
C ARG A 54 28.10 -3.05 -13.84
N ALA A 55 27.49 -1.91 -13.51
CA ALA A 55 28.14 -0.60 -13.56
C ALA A 55 29.42 -0.56 -12.71
N MET A 56 29.34 -1.05 -11.47
CA MET A 56 30.49 -1.11 -10.56
C MET A 56 31.56 -2.09 -11.02
N LYS A 57 31.24 -3.05 -11.91
CA LYS A 57 32.22 -4.01 -12.44
C LYS A 57 33.05 -3.41 -13.56
N MET A 58 32.57 -2.33 -14.18
CA MET A 58 33.30 -1.60 -15.22
C MET A 58 34.32 -0.61 -14.65
N ILE A 59 34.33 -0.39 -13.33
CA ILE A 59 35.29 0.49 -12.67
C ILE A 59 36.60 -0.28 -12.50
N LYS A 60 37.66 0.20 -13.16
CA LYS A 60 39.01 -0.39 -13.06
C LYS A 60 39.45 -0.48 -11.59
N GLY A 61 40.02 -1.62 -11.20
CA GLY A 61 40.45 -1.89 -9.83
C GLY A 61 39.36 -2.43 -8.90
N LEU A 62 38.08 -2.38 -9.29
CA LEU A 62 36.97 -2.99 -8.54
C LEU A 62 36.45 -4.28 -9.19
N GLU A 63 36.92 -4.63 -10.40
CA GLU A 63 36.37 -5.70 -11.26
C GLU A 63 36.27 -7.08 -10.59
N HIS A 64 37.25 -7.42 -9.74
CA HIS A 64 37.37 -8.71 -9.07
C HIS A 64 36.77 -8.73 -7.66
N LEU A 65 36.35 -7.58 -7.15
CA LEU A 65 35.82 -7.47 -5.80
C LEU A 65 34.37 -7.93 -5.74
N SER A 66 34.00 -8.56 -4.62
CA SER A 66 32.61 -8.91 -4.36
C SER A 66 31.73 -7.66 -4.31
N TYR A 67 30.43 -7.82 -4.57
CA TYR A 67 29.51 -6.67 -4.58
C TYR A 67 29.51 -5.90 -3.25
N GLU A 68 29.49 -6.60 -2.11
CA GLU A 68 29.51 -5.98 -0.79
C GLU A 68 30.79 -5.18 -0.52
N VAL A 69 31.95 -5.69 -0.95
CA VAL A 69 33.23 -4.98 -0.82
C VAL A 69 33.22 -3.73 -1.70
N ARG A 70 32.74 -3.84 -2.95
CA ARG A 70 32.63 -2.67 -3.84
C ARG A 70 31.70 -1.59 -3.29
N LEU A 71 30.60 -1.98 -2.63
CA LEU A 71 29.72 -1.03 -1.95
C LEU A 71 30.45 -0.28 -0.85
N ARG A 72 31.26 -0.99 -0.04
CA ARG A 72 32.05 -0.40 1.04
C ARG A 72 33.13 0.55 0.52
N GLU A 73 33.90 0.11 -0.48
CA GLU A 73 34.96 0.93 -1.10
C GLU A 73 34.42 2.22 -1.70
N LEU A 74 33.23 2.17 -2.31
CA LEU A 74 32.56 3.35 -2.88
C LEU A 74 31.72 4.14 -1.86
N GLY A 75 31.62 3.68 -0.60
CA GLY A 75 30.77 4.31 0.41
C GLY A 75 29.27 4.30 0.06
N LEU A 76 28.81 3.33 -0.74
CA LEU A 76 27.43 3.20 -1.20
C LEU A 76 26.61 2.26 -0.32
N PHE A 77 25.30 2.51 -0.25
CA PHE A 77 24.32 1.59 0.32
C PHE A 77 23.71 0.67 -0.76
N SER A 78 23.26 -0.51 -0.35
CA SER A 78 22.41 -1.37 -1.21
C SER A 78 21.15 -0.64 -1.66
N LEU A 79 20.54 -1.03 -2.77
CA LEU A 79 19.30 -0.39 -3.20
C LEU A 79 18.16 -0.62 -2.22
N GLU A 80 18.08 -1.79 -1.60
CA GLU A 80 17.07 -2.06 -0.57
C GLU A 80 17.13 -1.02 0.55
N LYS A 81 18.32 -0.72 1.07
CA LYS A 81 18.48 0.27 2.14
C LYS A 81 18.15 1.69 1.67
N ARG A 82 18.48 2.04 0.42
CA ARG A 82 18.11 3.34 -0.18
C ARG A 82 16.60 3.45 -0.40
N TRP A 83 15.98 2.36 -0.84
CA TRP A 83 14.54 2.26 -1.05
C TRP A 83 13.79 2.38 0.27
N LEU A 84 14.17 1.61 1.29
CA LEU A 84 13.59 1.71 2.63
C LEU A 84 13.70 3.13 3.20
N ARG A 85 14.85 3.79 3.02
CA ARG A 85 15.00 5.20 3.43
C ARG A 85 14.03 6.11 2.68
N GLY A 86 13.86 5.91 1.37
CA GLY A 86 12.92 6.66 0.55
C GLY A 86 11.46 6.45 0.99
N ASP A 87 11.08 5.20 1.25
CA ASP A 87 9.76 4.82 1.74
C ASP A 87 9.47 5.43 3.11
N LEU A 88 10.44 5.37 4.05
CA LEU A 88 10.29 5.99 5.36
C LEU A 88 10.14 7.51 5.27
N ILE A 89 10.87 8.17 4.36
CA ILE A 89 10.68 9.60 4.08
C ILE A 89 9.27 9.86 3.52
N ASN A 90 8.75 8.98 2.67
CA ASN A 90 7.42 9.13 2.10
C ASN A 90 6.31 8.94 3.14
N VAL A 91 6.45 7.93 4.02
CA VAL A 91 5.57 7.72 5.17
C VAL A 91 5.62 8.90 6.12
N TYR A 92 6.82 9.40 6.44
CA TYR A 92 6.96 10.60 7.27
C TYR A 92 6.28 11.82 6.64
N LYS A 93 6.45 12.04 5.34
CA LYS A 93 5.75 13.13 4.62
C LYS A 93 4.25 13.00 4.73
N TYR A 94 3.72 11.80 4.53
CA TYR A 94 2.29 11.54 4.65
C TYR A 94 1.75 11.82 6.07
N LEU A 95 2.46 11.34 7.09
CA LEU A 95 2.11 11.58 8.49
C LEU A 95 2.22 13.07 8.88
N MET A 96 3.21 13.77 8.33
CA MET A 96 3.43 15.19 8.62
C MET A 96 2.53 16.12 7.80
N GLU A 97 2.13 15.74 6.59
CA GLU A 97 1.11 16.43 5.79
C GLU A 97 -0.26 16.34 6.50
N GLU A 98 -0.56 15.22 7.17
CA GLU A 98 -1.73 15.06 8.04
C GLU A 98 -1.66 15.93 9.32
N TYR A 99 -0.45 16.25 9.79
CA TYR A 99 -0.22 17.06 11.00
C TYR A 99 -0.31 18.58 10.74
N GLN A 100 0.15 19.06 9.58
CA GLN A 100 0.21 20.51 9.28
C GLN A 100 -1.14 21.11 8.84
N GLU A 101 -2.04 20.29 8.29
CA GLU A 101 -3.44 20.69 8.01
C GLU A 101 -4.39 20.08 9.04
N GLY A 102 -4.26 20.52 10.30
CA GLY A 102 -5.31 20.38 11.33
C GLY A 102 -6.00 19.01 11.40
N GLY A 103 -5.26 17.93 11.58
CA GLY A 103 -5.81 16.62 11.97
C GLY A 103 -6.99 16.15 11.11
N ALA A 104 -6.89 16.28 9.79
CA ALA A 104 -7.93 15.78 8.90
C ALA A 104 -7.79 14.26 8.78
N ARG A 105 -8.60 13.54 9.57
CA ARG A 105 -8.78 12.07 9.49
C ARG A 105 -8.80 11.64 8.02
N LEU A 106 -7.88 10.75 7.64
CA LEU A 106 -7.65 10.34 6.26
C LEU A 106 -8.90 9.87 5.49
N PHE A 107 -9.87 9.35 6.26
CA PHE A 107 -11.19 8.98 5.81
C PHE A 107 -12.24 9.65 6.70
N PHE A 108 -13.22 10.28 6.06
CA PHE A 108 -14.43 10.74 6.72
C PHE A 108 -15.54 9.73 6.48
N VAL A 109 -16.15 9.25 7.56
CA VAL A 109 -17.39 8.48 7.48
C VAL A 109 -18.53 9.48 7.34
N VAL A 110 -19.18 9.52 6.18
CA VAL A 110 -20.35 10.37 5.94
C VAL A 110 -21.60 9.50 5.98
N PRO A 111 -22.62 9.85 6.79
CA PRO A 111 -23.88 9.13 6.77
C PRO A 111 -24.55 9.30 5.40
N SER A 112 -24.92 8.17 4.78
CA SER A 112 -25.60 8.12 3.49
C SER A 112 -27.11 8.07 3.72
N ASN A 113 -27.85 8.97 3.09
CA ASN A 113 -29.32 9.04 3.13
C ASN A 113 -30.01 7.97 2.26
N ARG A 114 -29.27 6.96 1.79
CA ARG A 114 -29.83 5.85 1.01
C ARG A 114 -30.38 4.78 1.93
N THR A 115 -31.64 4.41 1.71
CA THR A 115 -32.40 3.42 2.49
C THR A 115 -32.12 1.97 2.11
N ARG A 116 -31.23 1.70 1.13
CA ARG A 116 -30.84 0.33 0.73
C ARG A 116 -29.35 0.24 0.41
N GLY A 117 -28.66 -0.70 1.06
CA GLY A 117 -27.19 -0.87 1.05
C GLY A 117 -26.53 -0.29 2.31
N ASN A 118 -25.22 -0.51 2.51
CA ASN A 118 -24.51 -0.03 3.69
C ASN A 118 -24.66 1.51 3.86
N GLY A 119 -25.14 1.94 5.02
CA GLY A 119 -25.59 3.31 5.31
C GLY A 119 -24.45 4.31 5.54
N GLN A 120 -23.20 3.86 5.50
CA GLN A 120 -22.02 4.69 5.72
C GLN A 120 -21.13 4.69 4.47
N LYS A 121 -20.71 5.88 4.02
CA LYS A 121 -19.74 6.03 2.92
C LYS A 121 -18.43 6.60 3.46
N LEU A 122 -17.32 5.97 3.09
CA LEU A 122 -15.99 6.53 3.30
C LEU A 122 -15.70 7.54 2.19
N MET A 123 -15.59 8.82 2.57
CA MET A 123 -15.05 9.86 1.71
C MET A 123 -13.54 9.91 1.97
N HIS A 124 -12.75 9.65 0.93
CA HIS A 124 -11.30 9.86 0.95
C HIS A 124 -10.99 11.26 0.40
N ARG A 125 -9.99 11.92 0.97
CA ARG A 125 -9.48 13.17 0.42
C ARG A 125 -8.84 12.89 -0.95
N LYS A 126 -9.08 13.76 -1.95
CA LYS A 126 -8.40 13.68 -3.23
C LYS A 126 -7.01 14.30 -3.05
N PHE A 127 -5.99 13.47 -2.90
CA PHE A 127 -4.61 13.94 -2.84
C PHE A 127 -4.16 14.36 -4.25
N HIS A 128 -3.69 15.60 -4.39
CA HIS A 128 -3.00 16.07 -5.59
C HIS A 128 -1.55 15.57 -5.63
N LEU A 129 -1.39 14.24 -5.59
CA LEU A 129 -0.09 13.61 -5.75
C LEU A 129 0.23 13.52 -7.24
N ASN A 130 1.26 14.26 -7.67
CA ASN A 130 1.83 14.21 -9.03
C ASN A 130 2.56 12.89 -9.34
N MET A 131 2.19 11.80 -8.67
CA MET A 131 2.76 10.46 -8.88
C MET A 131 2.68 10.04 -10.34
N ARG A 132 1.71 10.55 -11.11
CA ARG A 132 1.54 10.25 -12.54
C ARG A 132 2.16 11.23 -13.54
N LYS A 133 2.87 12.26 -13.10
CA LYS A 133 3.33 13.32 -14.00
C LYS A 133 4.40 12.87 -15.02
N ASN A 134 5.09 11.76 -14.74
CA ASN A 134 6.21 11.25 -15.55
C ASN A 134 5.95 9.87 -16.18
N PHE A 135 4.70 9.40 -16.33
CA PHE A 135 4.47 8.17 -17.07
C PHE A 135 4.46 8.45 -18.57
N PHE A 136 5.33 7.75 -19.29
CA PHE A 136 5.33 7.74 -20.74
C PHE A 136 4.08 6.99 -21.24
N THR A 137 3.28 7.64 -22.08
CA THR A 137 2.19 6.99 -22.81
C THR A 137 2.80 6.12 -23.90
N VAL A 138 2.45 4.83 -23.91
CA VAL A 138 2.74 3.92 -25.03
C VAL A 138 1.85 4.37 -26.20
N GLN A 139 2.47 4.75 -27.30
CA GLN A 139 1.80 4.97 -28.60
C GLN A 139 1.63 3.64 -29.33
#